data_AF-A0A8S0G114-F1
#
_entry.id   AF-A0A8S0G114-F1
#
_cell.length_a   1.000
_cell.length_b   1.000
_cell.length_c   1.000
_cell.angle_alpha   90.00
_cell.angle_beta   90.00
_cell.angle_gamma   90.00
#
_symmetry.space_group_name_H-M   'P 1'
#
loop_
_entity.id
_entity.type
_entity.pdbx_description
1 polymer ?
#
loop_
_entity_poly.entity_id
_entity_poly.type
_entity_poly.pdbx_seq_one_letter_code
_entity_poly.pdbx_strand_id
1 'polypeptide(L)'
;MKLAAQLSRQFARQVTPGQVMVASTVAKLATIIDGEEDSTRRMGFETILPLREGNGPTLFCFHPASGFAWQFSVLSRYLDPQWSIIGIQSPRPHGPMQTAANLDEVCEAHLATLFEQQPHGPYYLLGYSLGGTLAQGIAARLRARGEQAKPDAGWKRWHFLACWIPGRQKRKTGRKKKPMVWTRKCWRRLTASAKPSWRHSREVLQRSCLPPLKATTLMLCAC
;
A
#
# COMPACT_ATOMS: atom_id res chain seq x y z
N MET A 1 13.42 -1.09 -8.84
CA MET A 1 14.54 -0.28 -9.40
C MET A 1 15.53 -1.13 -10.18
N LYS A 2 16.26 -2.09 -9.58
CA LYS A 2 17.28 -2.89 -10.29
C LYS A 2 16.77 -3.61 -11.55
N LEU A 3 15.58 -4.23 -11.44
CA LEU A 3 14.94 -4.94 -12.57
C LEU A 3 14.70 -4.01 -13.76
N ALA A 4 14.05 -2.86 -13.54
CA ALA A 4 13.78 -1.88 -14.60
C ALA A 4 15.07 -1.46 -15.31
N ALA A 5 16.13 -1.10 -14.56
CA ALA A 5 17.41 -0.72 -15.15
C ALA A 5 18.09 -1.86 -15.94
N GLN A 6 17.93 -3.12 -15.51
CA GLN A 6 18.44 -4.27 -16.25
C GLN A 6 17.68 -4.48 -17.55
N LEU A 7 16.34 -4.42 -17.51
CA LEU A 7 15.50 -4.53 -18.70
C LEU A 7 15.79 -3.40 -19.68
N SER A 8 15.99 -2.16 -19.20
CA SER A 8 16.29 -1.04 -20.10
C SER A 8 17.57 -1.24 -20.90
N ARG A 9 18.62 -1.81 -20.27
CA ARG A 9 19.87 -2.14 -20.97
C ARG A 9 19.70 -3.30 -21.94
N GLN A 10 18.94 -4.32 -21.56
CA GLN A 10 18.77 -5.52 -22.36
C GLN A 10 17.91 -5.29 -23.61
N PHE A 11 16.88 -4.44 -23.51
CA PHE A 11 15.93 -4.18 -24.60
C PHE A 11 16.18 -2.83 -25.30
N ALA A 12 17.25 -2.11 -24.95
CA ALA A 12 17.58 -0.78 -25.48
C ALA A 12 16.38 0.20 -25.46
N ARG A 13 15.54 0.11 -24.42
CA ARG A 13 14.27 0.83 -24.26
C ARG A 13 14.16 1.38 -22.84
N GLN A 14 13.48 2.50 -22.61
CA GLN A 14 13.26 2.99 -21.26
C GLN A 14 12.17 2.16 -20.54
N VAL A 15 12.60 1.23 -19.69
CA VAL A 15 11.73 0.54 -18.73
C VAL A 15 11.77 1.26 -17.40
N THR A 16 10.61 1.69 -16.90
CA THR A 16 10.52 2.45 -15.65
C THR A 16 10.20 1.55 -14.46
N PRO A 17 10.61 1.93 -13.24
CA PRO A 17 10.15 1.25 -12.04
C PRO A 17 8.64 1.24 -11.88
N GLY A 18 7.95 2.32 -12.31
CA GLY A 18 6.50 2.43 -12.25
C GLY A 18 5.79 1.38 -13.08
N GLN A 19 6.30 1.06 -14.29
CA GLN A 19 5.79 -0.04 -15.11
C GLN A 19 5.87 -1.38 -14.38
N VAL A 20 6.98 -1.67 -13.70
CA VAL A 20 7.14 -2.90 -12.89
C VAL A 20 6.16 -2.94 -11.71
N MET A 21 5.80 -1.78 -11.15
CA MET A 21 4.86 -1.70 -10.02
C MET A 21 3.42 -2.04 -10.44
N VAL A 22 2.96 -1.54 -11.59
CA VAL A 22 1.59 -1.78 -12.09
C VAL A 22 1.47 -3.12 -12.82
N ALA A 23 2.53 -3.56 -13.51
CA ALA A 23 2.60 -4.82 -14.21
C ALA A 23 3.51 -5.81 -13.48
N SER A 24 3.04 -6.28 -12.33
CA SER A 24 3.79 -7.16 -11.43
C SER A 24 3.88 -8.63 -11.88
N THR A 25 3.48 -8.94 -13.12
CA THR A 25 3.59 -10.28 -13.73
C THR A 25 4.42 -10.23 -15.01
N VAL A 26 5.06 -11.36 -15.35
CA VAL A 26 5.84 -11.47 -16.59
C VAL A 26 4.99 -11.15 -17.81
N ALA A 27 3.79 -11.72 -17.91
CA ALA A 27 2.88 -11.48 -19.02
C ALA A 27 2.51 -9.99 -19.16
N LYS A 28 2.07 -9.33 -18.07
CA LYS A 28 1.70 -7.91 -18.11
C LYS A 28 2.90 -7.02 -18.47
N LEU A 29 4.09 -7.32 -17.93
CA LEU A 29 5.27 -6.52 -18.21
C LEU A 29 5.79 -6.71 -19.63
N ALA A 30 5.72 -7.94 -20.18
CA ALA A 30 6.07 -8.21 -21.57
C ALA A 30 5.19 -7.41 -22.53
N THR A 31 3.86 -7.41 -22.32
CA THR A 31 2.93 -6.61 -23.12
C THR A 31 3.28 -5.12 -23.12
N ILE A 32 3.73 -4.57 -21.99
CA ILE A 32 4.16 -3.16 -21.89
C ILE A 32 5.46 -2.90 -22.64
N ILE A 33 6.42 -3.83 -22.56
CA ILE A 33 7.72 -3.71 -23.24
C ILE A 33 7.56 -3.85 -24.75
N ASP A 34 6.62 -4.68 -25.21
CA ASP A 34 6.34 -4.92 -26.63
C ASP A 34 5.46 -3.82 -27.25
N GLY A 35 4.66 -3.11 -26.45
CA GLY A 35 3.76 -2.03 -26.89
C GLY A 35 4.48 -0.71 -27.19
N GLU A 36 3.76 0.38 -27.49
CA GLU A 36 4.36 1.70 -27.74
C GLU A 36 4.92 2.35 -26.47
N GLU A 37 6.05 3.05 -26.57
CA GLU A 37 6.75 3.60 -25.40
C GLU A 37 6.03 4.83 -24.82
N ASP A 38 5.50 5.71 -25.66
CA ASP A 38 4.88 6.96 -25.25
C ASP A 38 3.64 6.76 -24.37
N SER A 39 2.83 5.76 -24.67
CA SER A 39 1.61 5.44 -23.91
C SER A 39 1.89 4.86 -22.53
N THR A 40 3.09 4.29 -22.31
CA THR A 40 3.42 3.52 -21.11
C THR A 40 4.40 4.22 -20.16
N ARG A 41 4.97 5.37 -20.56
CA ARG A 41 5.97 6.12 -19.78
C ARG A 41 5.47 6.62 -18.42
N ARG A 42 4.18 6.98 -18.32
CA ARG A 42 3.58 7.52 -17.08
C ARG A 42 3.09 6.45 -16.11
N MET A 43 3.09 5.18 -16.51
CA MET A 43 2.57 4.10 -15.67
C MET A 43 3.24 4.07 -14.30
N GLY A 44 2.41 4.03 -13.26
CA GLY A 44 2.85 4.01 -11.87
C GLY A 44 3.21 5.38 -11.29
N PHE A 45 3.19 6.44 -12.09
CA PHE A 45 3.36 7.82 -11.65
C PHE A 45 2.04 8.60 -11.61
N GLU A 46 0.94 8.02 -12.09
CA GLU A 46 -0.39 8.61 -12.08
C GLU A 46 -0.99 8.68 -10.67
N THR A 47 -2.11 9.39 -10.51
CA THR A 47 -2.85 9.50 -9.24
C THR A 47 -3.30 8.13 -8.74
N ILE A 48 -3.78 7.26 -9.64
CA ILE A 48 -4.18 5.90 -9.32
C ILE A 48 -3.03 4.94 -9.60
N LEU A 49 -2.69 4.13 -8.61
CA LEU A 49 -1.71 3.06 -8.72
C LEU A 49 -2.39 1.70 -8.45
N PRO A 50 -2.74 0.94 -9.49
CA PRO A 50 -3.24 -0.41 -9.31
C PRO A 50 -2.09 -1.33 -8.90
N LEU A 51 -2.02 -1.68 -7.61
CA LEU A 51 -1.00 -2.58 -7.06
C LEU A 51 -1.41 -4.06 -7.21
N ARG A 52 -2.71 -4.33 -7.14
CA ARG A 52 -3.31 -5.63 -7.40
C ARG A 52 -4.78 -5.47 -7.76
N GLU A 53 -5.20 -6.09 -8.85
CA GLU A 53 -6.60 -6.23 -9.22
C GLU A 53 -7.15 -7.52 -8.61
N GLY A 54 -8.28 -7.41 -7.91
CA GLY A 54 -9.06 -8.51 -7.37
C GLY A 54 -10.53 -8.37 -7.77
N ASN A 55 -11.34 -9.37 -7.40
CA ASN A 55 -12.78 -9.43 -7.71
C ASN A 55 -13.69 -9.19 -6.49
N GLY A 56 -13.10 -8.73 -5.37
CA GLY A 56 -13.77 -8.46 -4.12
C GLY A 56 -13.61 -7.00 -3.68
N PRO A 57 -13.59 -6.72 -2.37
CA PRO A 57 -13.47 -5.35 -1.86
C PRO A 57 -12.11 -4.71 -2.18
N THR A 58 -12.12 -3.38 -2.27
CA THR A 58 -10.92 -2.58 -2.56
C THR A 58 -10.37 -1.94 -1.29
N LEU A 59 -9.06 -2.09 -1.07
CA LEU A 59 -8.29 -1.35 -0.07
C LEU A 59 -7.59 -0.15 -0.72
N PHE A 60 -7.99 1.05 -0.33
CA PHE A 60 -7.38 2.30 -0.80
C PHE A 60 -6.24 2.74 0.12
N CYS A 61 -5.05 2.92 -0.46
CA CYS A 61 -3.81 3.19 0.25
C CYS A 61 -3.30 4.61 -0.07
N PHE A 62 -3.35 5.53 0.90
CA PHE A 62 -2.94 6.92 0.71
C PHE A 62 -1.43 7.10 0.87
N HIS A 63 -0.83 7.82 -0.07
CA HIS A 63 0.60 8.11 -0.11
C HIS A 63 1.11 8.83 1.16
N PRO A 64 2.38 8.64 1.55
CA PRO A 64 3.04 9.45 2.58
C PRO A 64 3.52 10.78 1.97
N ALA A 65 4.37 11.52 2.68
CA ALA A 65 4.90 12.81 2.21
C ALA A 65 5.67 12.75 0.87
N SER A 66 6.11 11.56 0.42
CA SER A 66 6.77 11.39 -0.88
C SER A 66 5.83 11.50 -2.08
N GLY A 67 4.50 11.43 -1.88
CA GLY A 67 3.51 11.44 -2.96
C GLY A 67 3.27 10.08 -3.63
N PHE A 68 4.10 9.06 -3.38
CA PHE A 68 4.01 7.74 -4.03
C PHE A 68 3.50 6.63 -3.12
N ALA A 69 2.64 5.76 -3.65
CA ALA A 69 2.02 4.64 -2.93
C ALA A 69 2.75 3.29 -3.14
N TRP A 70 3.92 3.28 -3.80
CA TRP A 70 4.63 2.05 -4.19
C TRP A 70 4.96 1.11 -3.01
N GLN A 71 5.20 1.65 -1.82
CA GLN A 71 5.54 0.88 -0.63
C GLN A 71 4.42 -0.09 -0.18
N PHE A 72 3.18 0.16 -0.60
CA PHE A 72 2.04 -0.71 -0.27
C PHE A 72 2.01 -2.00 -1.11
N SER A 73 2.86 -2.14 -2.13
CA SER A 73 3.01 -3.39 -2.91
C SER A 73 3.27 -4.63 -2.06
N VAL A 74 3.87 -4.47 -0.88
CA VAL A 74 4.10 -5.57 0.05
C VAL A 74 2.79 -6.21 0.55
N LEU A 75 1.67 -5.47 0.54
CA LEU A 75 0.37 -5.94 1.03
C LEU A 75 -0.21 -7.06 0.17
N SER A 76 0.12 -7.11 -1.12
CA SER A 76 -0.32 -8.17 -2.04
C SER A 76 0.07 -9.57 -1.59
N ARG A 77 1.07 -9.70 -0.71
CA ARG A 77 1.54 -10.98 -0.14
C ARG A 77 0.72 -11.45 1.08
N TYR A 78 -0.07 -10.56 1.67
CA TYR A 78 -0.72 -10.80 2.96
C TYR A 78 -2.24 -10.73 2.88
N LEU A 79 -2.78 -9.95 1.95
CA LEU A 79 -4.22 -9.87 1.73
C LEU A 79 -4.71 -11.03 0.89
N ASP A 80 -5.91 -11.53 1.22
CA ASP A 80 -6.59 -12.56 0.44
C ASP A 80 -6.64 -12.15 -1.05
N PRO A 81 -6.41 -13.08 -2.00
CA PRO A 81 -6.34 -12.76 -3.43
C PRO A 81 -7.56 -12.01 -3.98
N GLN A 82 -8.75 -12.15 -3.37
CA GLN A 82 -9.95 -11.44 -3.81
C GLN A 82 -9.85 -9.91 -3.64
N TRP A 83 -8.97 -9.41 -2.76
CA TRP A 83 -8.87 -7.97 -2.49
C TRP A 83 -8.11 -7.21 -3.57
N SER A 84 -8.74 -6.17 -4.08
CA SER A 84 -8.07 -5.13 -4.86
C SER A 84 -7.26 -4.21 -3.94
N ILE A 85 -6.10 -3.77 -4.41
CA ILE A 85 -5.22 -2.84 -3.70
C ILE A 85 -4.92 -1.69 -4.62
N ILE A 86 -5.42 -0.51 -4.27
CA ILE A 86 -5.24 0.72 -5.04
C ILE A 86 -4.48 1.73 -4.20
N GLY A 87 -3.35 2.20 -4.72
CA GLY A 87 -2.64 3.35 -4.18
C GLY A 87 -3.22 4.65 -4.73
N ILE A 88 -3.42 5.64 -3.86
CA ILE A 88 -3.76 7.01 -4.26
C ILE A 88 -2.50 7.86 -4.04
N GLN A 89 -2.03 8.49 -5.13
CA GLN A 89 -0.76 9.23 -5.24
C GLN A 89 -1.01 10.72 -5.47
N SER A 90 0.04 11.52 -5.31
CA SER A 90 0.05 12.93 -5.71
C SER A 90 1.16 13.16 -6.74
N PRO A 91 0.88 12.96 -8.04
CA PRO A 91 1.85 13.21 -9.11
C PRO A 91 2.33 14.66 -9.12
N ARG A 92 3.52 14.91 -9.68
CA ARG A 92 3.97 16.27 -10.00
C ARG A 92 3.94 16.47 -11.53
N PRO A 93 3.67 17.68 -12.04
CA PRO A 93 3.57 18.95 -11.29
C PRO A 93 2.15 19.32 -10.81
N HIS A 94 1.12 18.58 -11.19
CA HIS A 94 -0.29 19.00 -11.03
C HIS A 94 -1.05 18.28 -9.90
N GLY A 95 -0.41 17.40 -9.13
CA GLY A 95 -1.08 16.66 -8.07
C GLY A 95 -1.38 17.52 -6.83
N PRO A 96 -2.32 17.06 -6.00
CA PRO A 96 -2.92 17.87 -4.93
C PRO A 96 -1.91 18.34 -3.89
N MET A 97 -0.86 17.58 -3.57
CA MET A 97 0.18 18.04 -2.64
C MET A 97 0.95 19.28 -3.13
N GLN A 98 0.96 19.55 -4.43
CA GLN A 98 1.67 20.68 -5.02
C GLN A 98 0.77 21.88 -5.28
N THR A 99 -0.50 21.65 -5.61
CA THR A 99 -1.44 22.69 -6.03
C THR A 99 -2.34 23.20 -4.91
N ALA A 100 -2.58 22.39 -3.87
CA ALA A 100 -3.46 22.76 -2.76
C ALA A 100 -2.78 23.77 -1.81
N ALA A 101 -3.56 24.70 -1.30
CA ALA A 101 -3.10 25.68 -0.31
C ALA A 101 -3.02 25.08 1.11
N ASN A 102 -3.78 24.02 1.39
CA ASN A 102 -3.86 23.38 2.70
C ASN A 102 -4.19 21.88 2.60
N LEU A 103 -4.10 21.17 3.73
CA LEU A 103 -4.30 19.72 3.78
C LEU A 103 -5.77 19.29 3.56
N ASP A 104 -6.72 20.17 3.87
CA ASP A 104 -8.14 19.88 3.68
C ASP A 104 -8.49 19.80 2.18
N GLU A 105 -7.94 20.70 1.37
CA GLU A 105 -8.04 20.63 -0.10
C GLU A 105 -7.43 19.35 -0.67
N VAL A 106 -6.31 18.87 -0.11
CA VAL A 106 -5.72 17.58 -0.50
C VAL A 106 -6.68 16.43 -0.14
N CYS A 107 -7.35 16.49 1.01
CA CYS A 107 -8.33 15.49 1.39
C CYS A 107 -9.54 15.49 0.45
N GLU A 108 -10.04 16.66 0.05
CA GLU A 108 -11.16 16.76 -0.90
C GLU A 108 -10.78 16.25 -2.31
N ALA A 109 -9.59 16.58 -2.81
CA ALA A 109 -9.11 16.08 -4.09
C ALA A 109 -8.99 14.55 -4.12
N HIS A 110 -8.45 13.97 -3.05
CA HIS A 110 -8.36 12.52 -2.91
C HIS A 110 -9.70 11.85 -2.66
N LEU A 111 -10.63 12.53 -2.00
CA LEU A 111 -12.01 12.06 -1.83
C LEU A 111 -12.77 12.05 -3.16
N ALA A 112 -12.59 13.07 -4.02
CA ALA A 112 -13.14 13.07 -5.36
C ALA A 112 -12.61 11.89 -6.18
N THR A 113 -11.29 11.68 -6.16
CA THR A 113 -10.64 10.53 -6.79
C THR A 113 -11.19 9.20 -6.25
N LEU A 114 -11.44 9.11 -4.93
CA LEU A 114 -12.01 7.92 -4.31
C LEU A 114 -13.42 7.60 -4.85
N PHE A 115 -14.28 8.62 -4.99
CA PHE A 115 -15.63 8.45 -5.51
C PHE A 115 -15.66 8.06 -7.00
N GLU A 116 -14.72 8.55 -7.80
CA GLU A 116 -14.57 8.12 -9.19
C GLU A 116 -14.24 6.62 -9.30
N GLN A 117 -13.47 6.09 -8.35
CA GLN A 117 -13.11 4.66 -8.31
C GLN A 117 -14.21 3.79 -7.70
N GLN A 118 -14.89 4.28 -6.67
CA GLN A 118 -15.94 3.56 -5.96
C GLN A 118 -16.99 4.57 -5.46
N PRO A 119 -18.12 4.73 -6.17
CA PRO A 119 -19.13 5.73 -5.81
C PRO A 119 -19.83 5.51 -4.47
N HIS A 120 -19.90 4.25 -4.01
CA HIS A 120 -20.64 3.86 -2.80
C HIS A 120 -19.81 2.95 -1.89
N GLY A 121 -20.01 3.10 -0.59
CA GLY A 121 -19.35 2.28 0.42
C GLY A 121 -19.77 0.79 0.42
N PRO A 122 -19.15 -0.03 1.28
CA PRO A 122 -18.22 0.38 2.34
C PRO A 122 -16.80 0.68 1.84
N TYR A 123 -16.18 1.70 2.40
CA TYR A 123 -14.80 2.09 2.07
C TYR A 123 -13.78 1.49 3.05
N TYR A 124 -12.70 0.92 2.52
CA TYR A 124 -11.55 0.43 3.28
C TYR A 124 -10.33 1.30 2.99
N LEU A 125 -9.85 1.99 4.03
CA LEU A 125 -8.82 3.02 3.90
C LEU A 125 -7.58 2.65 4.72
N LEU A 126 -6.41 2.82 4.14
CA LEU A 126 -5.11 2.66 4.79
C LEU A 126 -4.22 3.86 4.46
N GLY A 127 -3.43 4.30 5.43
CA GLY A 127 -2.46 5.37 5.22
C GLY A 127 -1.21 5.18 6.06
N TYR A 128 -0.08 5.63 5.53
CA TYR A 128 1.20 5.64 6.23
C TYR A 128 1.73 7.07 6.38
N SER A 129 2.17 7.45 7.59
CA SER A 129 2.68 8.80 7.87
C SER A 129 1.63 9.87 7.51
N LEU A 130 1.94 10.83 6.62
CA LEU A 130 0.97 11.79 6.07
C LEU A 130 -0.29 11.11 5.53
N GLY A 131 -0.14 9.95 4.88
CA GLY A 131 -1.27 9.19 4.36
C GLY A 131 -2.24 8.74 5.44
N GLY A 132 -1.77 8.54 6.67
CA GLY A 132 -2.64 8.24 7.83
C GLY A 132 -3.54 9.42 8.18
N THR A 133 -2.99 10.65 8.14
CA THR A 133 -3.77 11.88 8.33
C THR A 133 -4.80 12.06 7.21
N LEU A 134 -4.40 11.83 5.95
CA LEU A 134 -5.31 11.87 4.80
C LEU A 134 -6.44 10.86 4.94
N ALA A 135 -6.12 9.60 5.25
CA ALA A 135 -7.11 8.53 5.42
C ALA A 135 -8.13 8.86 6.52
N GLN A 136 -7.68 9.44 7.64
CA GLN A 136 -8.57 9.85 8.73
C GLN A 136 -9.46 11.04 8.31
N GLY A 137 -8.89 12.06 7.68
CA GLY A 137 -9.63 13.24 7.22
C GLY A 137 -10.69 12.89 6.18
N ILE A 138 -10.38 11.95 5.28
CA ILE A 138 -11.30 11.40 4.28
C ILE A 138 -12.38 10.55 4.95
N ALA A 139 -12.03 9.69 5.92
CA ALA A 139 -13.01 8.91 6.66
C ALA A 139 -14.03 9.78 7.41
N ALA A 140 -13.59 10.91 7.98
CA ALA A 140 -14.49 11.86 8.64
C ALA A 140 -15.48 12.48 7.65
N ARG A 141 -15.01 12.88 6.46
CA ARG A 141 -15.84 13.44 5.38
C ARG A 141 -16.84 12.42 4.82
N LEU A 142 -16.42 11.18 4.61
CA LEU A 142 -17.32 10.08 4.19
C LEU A 142 -18.47 9.89 5.19
N ARG A 143 -18.16 9.84 6.50
CA ARG A 143 -19.20 9.74 7.53
C ARG A 143 -20.15 10.92 7.53
N ALA A 144 -19.65 12.14 7.37
CA ALA A 144 -20.48 13.34 7.29
C ALA A 144 -21.45 13.30 6.09
N ARG A 145 -21.08 12.61 5.01
CA ARG A 145 -21.93 12.37 3.82
C ARG A 145 -22.84 11.13 3.94
N GLY A 146 -22.91 10.49 5.11
CA GLY A 146 -23.74 9.30 5.33
C GLY A 146 -23.13 8.00 4.82
N GLU A 147 -21.91 8.03 4.28
CA GLU A 147 -21.22 6.85 3.77
C GLU A 147 -20.59 6.01 4.89
N GLN A 148 -20.62 4.69 4.74
CA GLN A 148 -19.94 3.80 5.67
C GLN A 148 -18.46 3.70 5.34
N ALA A 149 -17.66 4.55 5.98
CA ALA A 149 -16.23 4.32 6.10
C ALA A 149 -15.99 3.26 7.19
N LYS A 150 -15.50 2.07 6.82
CA LYS A 150 -15.12 1.03 7.79
C LYS A 150 -13.64 1.20 8.15
N PRO A 151 -13.30 1.83 9.30
CA PRO A 151 -12.06 1.48 9.96
C PRO A 151 -12.25 0.05 10.48
N ASP A 152 -11.56 -0.92 9.91
CA ASP A 152 -11.70 -2.31 10.32
C ASP A 152 -11.51 -2.43 11.85
N ALA A 153 -12.42 -3.14 12.53
CA ALA A 153 -12.42 -3.26 13.98
C ALA A 153 -11.21 -4.05 14.51
N GLY A 154 -10.58 -4.88 13.67
CA GLY A 154 -9.25 -5.46 13.93
C GLY A 154 -8.11 -4.44 13.88
N TRP A 155 -8.39 -3.23 13.37
CA TRP A 155 -7.43 -2.16 13.17
C TRP A 155 -7.51 -1.02 14.18
N LYS A 156 -8.31 -1.16 15.25
CA LYS A 156 -8.28 -0.24 16.41
C LYS A 156 -6.88 -0.13 17.05
N ARG A 157 -5.97 -1.09 16.78
CA ARG A 157 -4.56 -1.03 17.20
C ARG A 157 -3.63 -0.27 16.23
N TRP A 158 -4.13 0.13 15.06
CA TRP A 158 -3.39 0.95 14.08
C TRP A 158 -3.76 2.45 14.14
N HIS A 159 -4.48 2.88 15.18
CA HIS A 159 -4.51 4.28 15.63
C HIS A 159 -3.10 4.83 16.01
N PHE A 160 -2.04 4.03 15.86
CA PHE A 160 -0.64 4.39 16.07
C PHE A 160 0.27 3.93 14.91
N LEU A 161 -0.09 4.25 13.67
CA LEU A 161 0.93 4.51 12.65
C LEU A 161 0.84 5.95 12.10
N ALA A 162 0.28 6.84 12.92
CA ALA A 162 0.43 8.28 12.83
C ALA A 162 1.64 8.71 13.70
N CYS A 163 2.62 9.35 13.06
CA CYS A 163 3.62 10.23 13.66
C CYS A 163 4.46 9.72 14.86
N TRP A 164 5.73 9.39 14.61
CA TRP A 164 6.81 9.86 15.50
C TRP A 164 7.89 10.53 14.66
N ILE A 165 7.73 11.84 14.43
CA ILE A 165 8.83 12.72 14.04
C ILE A 165 9.64 12.97 15.33
N PRO A 166 10.92 12.56 15.44
CA PRO A 166 11.70 12.80 16.65
C PRO A 166 12.12 14.28 16.70
N GLY A 167 11.28 15.13 17.28
CA GLY A 167 11.58 16.53 17.55
C GLY A 167 11.22 16.90 18.98
N ARG A 168 12.23 16.88 19.86
CA ARG A 168 12.24 17.40 21.25
C ARG A 168 11.25 16.81 22.26
N GLN A 169 11.65 15.67 22.83
CA GLN A 169 11.61 15.52 24.29
C GLN A 169 12.83 14.69 24.71
N LYS A 170 13.84 15.36 25.28
CA LYS A 170 14.91 14.69 26.00
C LYS A 170 14.26 13.96 27.18
N ARG A 171 14.16 12.63 27.12
CA ARG A 171 14.01 11.81 28.33
C ARG A 171 15.31 11.06 28.56
N LYS A 172 15.91 11.37 29.72
CA LYS A 172 17.07 10.70 30.32
C LYS A 172 16.76 9.20 30.40
N THR A 173 17.46 8.37 29.63
CA THR A 173 17.82 6.95 29.91
C THR A 173 18.33 6.31 28.61
N GLY A 174 19.62 5.97 28.60
CA GLY A 174 20.37 5.51 27.43
C GLY A 174 20.06 4.07 27.00
N ARG A 175 18.95 3.85 26.28
CA ARG A 175 18.76 2.59 25.51
C ARG A 175 18.52 2.89 24.02
N LYS A 176 19.42 2.37 23.18
CA LYS A 176 19.32 2.42 21.70
C LYS A 176 18.07 1.67 21.22
N LYS A 177 17.27 2.29 20.35
CA LYS A 177 16.11 1.65 19.69
C LYS A 177 16.59 0.66 18.62
N LYS A 178 16.06 -0.58 18.62
CA LYS A 178 16.20 -1.52 17.51
C LYS A 178 15.15 -1.21 16.42
N PRO A 179 15.46 -1.36 15.12
CA PRO A 179 14.46 -1.20 14.07
C PRO A 179 13.42 -2.31 14.15
N MET A 180 12.15 -1.97 13.93
CA MET A 180 11.07 -2.96 13.85
C MET A 180 11.18 -3.76 12.54
N VAL A 181 11.32 -5.08 12.66
CA VAL A 181 11.19 -6.03 11.57
C VAL A 181 9.83 -6.72 11.71
N TRP A 182 8.96 -6.58 10.71
CA TRP A 182 7.62 -7.16 10.70
C TRP A 182 7.71 -8.68 10.49
N THR A 183 7.38 -9.48 11.51
CA THR A 183 7.45 -10.95 11.42
C THR A 183 6.09 -11.58 11.09
N ARG A 184 6.11 -12.78 10.51
CA ARG A 184 4.94 -13.64 10.20
C ARG A 184 4.03 -13.89 11.43
N LYS A 185 4.59 -13.81 12.64
CA LYS A 185 3.88 -13.96 13.93
C LYS A 185 2.96 -12.77 14.25
N CYS A 186 3.36 -11.55 13.86
CA CYS A 186 2.53 -10.35 14.02
C CYS A 186 1.24 -10.45 13.18
N TRP A 187 1.32 -11.12 12.03
CA TRP A 187 0.19 -11.26 11.09
C TRP A 187 -0.80 -12.37 11.43
N ARG A 188 -0.35 -13.54 11.93
CA ARG A 188 -1.27 -14.63 12.35
C ARG A 188 -2.22 -14.25 13.50
N ARG A 189 -1.84 -13.27 14.33
CA ARG A 189 -2.71 -12.73 15.39
C ARG A 189 -3.76 -11.75 14.85
N LEU A 190 -3.56 -11.16 13.67
CA LEU A 190 -4.49 -10.20 13.05
C LEU A 190 -5.68 -10.91 12.37
N THR A 191 -5.46 -12.07 11.76
CA THR A 191 -6.50 -12.86 11.08
C THR A 191 -7.36 -13.70 12.01
N ALA A 192 -6.99 -13.82 13.29
CA ALA A 192 -7.73 -14.60 14.28
C ALA A 192 -9.03 -13.92 14.77
N SER A 193 -9.25 -12.65 14.41
CA SER A 193 -10.35 -11.81 14.90
C SER A 193 -11.58 -11.76 13.98
N ALA A 194 -11.59 -12.49 12.87
CA ALA A 194 -12.72 -12.54 11.93
C ALA A 194 -13.87 -13.43 12.46
N LYS A 195 -15.12 -13.04 12.18
CA LYS A 195 -16.34 -13.69 12.70
C LYS A 195 -16.41 -15.21 12.38
N PRO A 196 -17.13 -16.02 13.18
CA PRO A 196 -17.10 -17.49 13.11
C PRO A 196 -17.64 -18.13 11.83
N SER A 197 -18.31 -17.39 10.94
CA SER A 197 -19.00 -17.95 9.75
C SER A 197 -18.08 -18.34 8.58
N TRP A 198 -16.76 -18.33 8.78
CA TRP A 198 -15.76 -18.65 7.73
C TRP A 198 -14.88 -19.86 8.08
N ARG A 199 -15.42 -20.83 8.84
CA ARG A 199 -14.64 -21.98 9.33
C ARG A 199 -14.38 -23.09 8.31
N HIS A 200 -15.10 -23.14 7.19
CA HIS A 200 -14.95 -24.25 6.23
C HIS A 200 -13.66 -24.19 5.38
N SER A 201 -12.98 -23.04 5.29
CA SER A 201 -11.73 -22.92 4.52
C SER A 201 -10.45 -23.12 5.35
N ARG A 202 -10.56 -23.44 6.64
CA ARG A 202 -9.40 -23.69 7.53
C ARG A 202 -8.83 -25.09 7.43
N GLU A 203 -9.67 -26.11 7.18
CA GLU A 203 -9.23 -27.51 7.21
C GLU A 203 -8.37 -27.89 6.00
N VAL A 204 -8.61 -27.25 4.85
CA VAL A 204 -7.84 -27.50 3.62
C VAL A 204 -6.42 -26.94 3.70
N LEU A 205 -6.17 -25.88 4.49
CA LEU A 205 -4.86 -25.23 4.61
C LEU A 205 -3.95 -25.82 5.71
N GLN A 206 -4.48 -26.66 6.60
CA GLN A 206 -3.68 -27.29 7.68
C GLN A 206 -3.02 -28.62 7.29
N ARG A 207 -3.41 -29.25 6.18
CA ARG A 207 -2.89 -30.58 5.78
C ARG A 207 -1.68 -30.57 4.86
N SER A 208 -1.27 -29.43 4.31
CA SER A 208 -0.12 -29.35 3.39
C SER A 208 1.14 -28.90 4.11
N CYS A 209 1.75 -29.82 4.87
CA CYS A 209 3.02 -29.66 5.55
C CYS A 209 4.21 -29.59 4.58
N LEU A 210 5.12 -28.62 4.76
CA LEU A 210 6.56 -28.76 4.52
C LEU A 210 7.31 -28.11 5.71
N PRO A 211 8.45 -28.68 6.15
CA PRO A 211 9.00 -28.49 7.51
C PRO A 211 9.76 -27.16 7.71
N PRO A 212 10.03 -26.76 8.97
CA PRO A 212 10.75 -25.52 9.27
C PRO A 212 12.27 -25.72 9.11
N LEU A 213 12.86 -25.18 8.05
CA LEU A 213 14.31 -24.97 8.01
C LEU A 213 14.69 -23.76 8.88
N LYS A 214 15.67 -24.00 9.75
CA LYS A 214 16.08 -23.16 10.87
C LYS A 214 16.65 -21.81 10.42
N ALA A 215 16.31 -20.78 11.18
CA ALA A 215 16.87 -19.44 11.07
C ALA A 215 18.30 -19.42 11.62
N THR A 216 19.31 -19.48 10.74
CA THR A 216 20.68 -19.01 11.01
C THR A 216 21.37 -18.77 9.66
N THR A 217 22.19 -17.72 9.57
CA THR A 217 23.11 -17.44 8.45
C THR A 217 22.54 -16.62 7.28
N LEU A 218 22.60 -15.29 7.41
CA LEU A 218 23.40 -14.42 6.52
C LEU A 218 23.22 -12.95 6.92
N MET A 219 24.08 -12.56 7.84
CA MET A 219 24.61 -11.20 8.00
C MET A 219 25.85 -11.15 7.10
N LEU A 220 25.97 -10.11 6.24
CA LEU A 220 27.10 -9.66 5.38
C LEU A 220 26.48 -9.13 4.07
N CYS A 221 26.79 -7.96 3.53
CA CYS A 221 27.76 -6.92 3.87
C CYS A 221 27.29 -5.62 3.22
N ALA A 222 27.55 -4.49 3.88
CA ALA A 222 27.58 -3.19 3.23
C ALA A 222 28.91 -3.07 2.46
N CYS A 223 28.82 -2.78 1.17
CA CYS A 223 29.72 -1.95 0.37
C CYS A 223 28.85 -1.37 -0.75
#